data_AF-A0A960EBS6-F1
#
_entry.id   AF-A0A960EBS6-F1
#
_cell.length_a   1.000
_cell.length_b   1.000
_cell.length_c   1.000
_cell.angle_alpha   90.00
_cell.angle_beta   90.00
_cell.angle_gamma   90.00
#
_symmetry.space_group_name_H-M   'P 1'
#
loop_
_entity.id
_entity.type
_entity.pdbx_description
1 polymer ?
#
loop_
_entity_poly.entity_id
_entity_poly.type
_entity_poly.pdbx_seq_one_letter_code
_entity_poly.pdbx_strand_id
1 'polypeptide(L)'
;MTEEDIRKVVSDALRDERGLAEAVDLSDEAMAQLLRLSGGDARRALTYLEAAAGAAQALDSTIIDVDILEQAVDRAAVRYDRQGDQHYDVISAFIKSIRGSDADAAIHYLARMIEAGEDPRFIARRLVILASEDIGLADPTALPTAIAAAQAVDLIGLPEARLNLAQATIALALAPKSNAVIKAIDAASADVRKGKIGPVPAHLRD
;
A
#
# COMPACT_ATOMS: atom_id res chain seq x y z
N MET A 1 -3.22 9.18 9.92
CA MET A 1 -4.51 9.13 10.63
C MET A 1 -4.40 9.98 11.88
N THR A 2 -5.52 10.38 12.50
CA THR A 2 -5.45 11.04 13.82
C THR A 2 -5.02 10.02 14.89
N GLU A 3 -4.53 10.48 16.04
CA GLU A 3 -4.17 9.59 17.15
C GLU A 3 -5.39 8.77 17.62
N GLU A 4 -6.57 9.39 17.61
CA GLU A 4 -7.83 8.76 18.01
C GLU A 4 -8.23 7.62 17.05
N ASP A 5 -8.03 7.81 15.74
CA ASP A 5 -8.28 6.76 14.76
C ASP A 5 -7.37 5.54 14.99
N ILE A 6 -6.09 5.75 15.34
CA ILE A 6 -5.15 4.66 15.60
C ILE A 6 -5.50 3.97 16.92
N ARG A 7 -5.83 4.73 17.96
CA ARG A 7 -6.27 4.17 19.25
C ARG A 7 -7.44 3.23 19.03
N LYS A 8 -8.40 3.62 18.18
CA LYS A 8 -9.52 2.75 17.81
C LYS A 8 -9.06 1.48 17.10
N VAL A 9 -8.21 1.58 16.07
CA VAL A 9 -7.66 0.41 15.35
C VAL A 9 -6.95 -0.56 16.29
N VAL A 10 -6.13 -0.05 17.22
CA VAL A 10 -5.40 -0.87 18.20
C VAL A 10 -6.38 -1.54 19.18
N SER A 11 -7.37 -0.79 19.66
CA SER A 11 -8.39 -1.32 20.58
C SER A 11 -9.27 -2.39 19.92
N ASP A 12 -9.61 -2.20 18.65
CA ASP A 12 -10.36 -3.18 17.87
C ASP A 12 -9.51 -4.45 17.67
N ALA A 13 -8.21 -4.30 17.35
CA ALA A 13 -7.30 -5.42 17.18
C ALA A 13 -7.05 -6.23 18.47
N LEU A 14 -7.10 -5.60 19.65
CA LEU A 14 -7.01 -6.32 20.93
C LEU A 14 -8.19 -7.27 21.16
N ARG A 15 -9.39 -6.90 20.67
CA ARG A 15 -10.65 -7.60 20.98
C ARG A 15 -11.17 -8.50 19.85
N ASP A 16 -10.92 -8.14 18.59
CA ASP A 16 -11.43 -8.88 17.43
C ASP A 16 -10.84 -10.29 17.37
N GLU A 17 -11.66 -11.28 16.99
CA GLU A 17 -11.24 -12.68 16.83
C GLU A 17 -10.14 -12.86 15.76
N ARG A 18 -10.08 -11.96 14.78
CA ARG A 18 -9.03 -11.91 13.75
C ARG A 18 -7.77 -11.18 14.23
N GLY A 19 -7.85 -10.53 15.39
CA GLY A 19 -6.75 -9.86 16.06
C GLY A 19 -6.21 -10.74 17.19
N LEU A 20 -6.18 -10.20 18.41
CA LEU A 20 -5.62 -10.85 19.59
C LEU A 20 -6.67 -11.57 20.45
N ALA A 21 -7.97 -11.44 20.13
CA ALA A 21 -9.06 -12.15 20.81
C ALA A 21 -8.99 -12.08 22.35
N GLU A 22 -8.64 -10.90 22.89
CA GLU A 22 -8.47 -10.63 24.32
C GLU A 22 -7.39 -11.49 25.02
N ALA A 23 -6.47 -12.11 24.25
CA ALA A 23 -5.39 -12.93 24.81
C ALA A 23 -4.39 -12.11 25.63
N VAL A 24 -4.25 -10.82 25.33
CA VAL A 24 -3.42 -9.85 26.05
C VAL A 24 -4.12 -8.49 26.04
N ASP A 25 -3.84 -7.67 27.05
CA ASP A 25 -4.31 -6.28 27.14
C ASP A 25 -3.13 -5.29 27.12
N LEU A 26 -3.38 -4.02 26.80
CA LEU A 26 -2.39 -2.95 26.88
C LEU A 26 -2.64 -2.09 28.12
N SER A 27 -1.58 -1.78 28.86
CA SER A 27 -1.62 -0.66 29.81
C SER A 27 -1.86 0.67 29.10
N ASP A 28 -2.48 1.63 29.79
CA ASP A 28 -2.76 2.96 29.24
C ASP A 28 -1.46 3.69 28.82
N GLU A 29 -0.39 3.50 29.59
CA GLU A 29 0.93 4.05 29.31
C GLU A 29 1.53 3.43 28.05
N ALA A 30 1.44 2.11 27.90
CA ALA A 30 1.88 1.42 26.69
C ALA A 30 1.05 1.84 25.47
N MET A 31 -0.27 2.04 25.62
CA MET A 31 -1.12 2.53 24.53
C MET A 31 -0.67 3.92 24.08
N ALA A 32 -0.47 4.85 25.02
CA ALA A 32 0.01 6.18 24.70
C ALA A 32 1.38 6.15 24.01
N GLN A 33 2.27 5.25 24.44
CA GLN A 33 3.59 5.07 23.83
C GLN A 33 3.54 4.49 22.43
N LEU A 34 2.75 3.44 22.22
CA LEU A 34 2.54 2.81 20.92
C LEU A 34 1.99 3.82 19.91
N LEU A 35 1.04 4.66 20.33
CA LEU A 35 0.48 5.73 19.50
C LEU A 35 1.55 6.74 19.06
N ARG A 36 2.38 7.22 19.99
CA ARG A 36 3.52 8.10 19.66
C ARG A 36 4.48 7.45 18.67
N LEU A 37 4.86 6.19 18.92
CA LEU A 37 5.80 5.43 18.09
C LEU A 37 5.24 5.15 16.70
N SER A 38 3.92 4.92 16.59
CA SER A 38 3.22 4.70 15.33
C SER A 38 3.17 5.93 14.43
N GLY A 39 3.30 7.14 14.99
CA GLY A 39 3.37 8.42 14.27
C GLY A 39 2.28 8.61 13.22
N GLY A 40 1.06 8.15 13.47
CA GLY A 40 -0.07 8.32 12.54
C GLY A 40 -0.22 7.22 11.48
N ASP A 41 0.57 6.14 11.54
CA ASP A 41 0.47 4.96 10.69
C ASP A 41 -0.13 3.75 11.44
N ALA A 42 -1.34 3.34 11.03
CA ALA A 42 -2.04 2.21 11.62
C ALA A 42 -1.36 0.85 11.36
N ARG A 43 -0.67 0.69 10.22
CA ARG A 43 0.05 -0.55 9.93
C ARG A 43 1.21 -0.71 10.90
N ARG A 44 1.98 0.35 11.08
CA ARG A 44 3.08 0.40 12.05
C ARG A 44 2.60 0.13 13.48
N ALA A 45 1.48 0.75 13.87
CA ALA A 45 0.85 0.51 15.17
C ALA A 45 0.52 -0.98 15.39
N LEU A 46 -0.11 -1.63 14.40
CA LEU A 46 -0.46 -3.05 14.48
C LEU A 46 0.76 -3.96 14.48
N THR A 47 1.81 -3.65 13.71
CA THR A 47 3.07 -4.41 13.74
C THR A 47 3.73 -4.35 15.12
N TYR A 48 3.72 -3.18 15.77
CA TYR A 48 4.27 -3.03 17.12
C TYR A 48 3.41 -3.77 18.16
N LEU A 49 2.09 -3.69 18.03
CA LEU A 49 1.15 -4.41 18.88
C LEU A 49 1.36 -5.93 18.80
N GLU A 50 1.47 -6.48 17.59
CA GLU A 50 1.68 -7.92 17.36
C GLU A 50 2.99 -8.41 17.96
N ALA A 51 4.07 -7.64 17.77
CA ALA A 51 5.37 -7.96 18.37
C ALA A 51 5.33 -7.92 19.90
N ALA A 52 4.64 -6.93 20.48
CA ALA A 52 4.49 -6.80 21.92
C ALA A 52 3.63 -7.92 22.51
N ALA A 53 2.57 -8.33 21.81
CA ALA A 53 1.75 -9.47 22.20
C ALA A 53 2.55 -10.78 22.21
N GLY A 54 3.36 -11.03 21.17
CA GLY A 54 4.25 -12.19 21.14
C GLY A 54 5.30 -12.17 22.27
N ALA A 55 5.82 -11.00 22.61
CA ALA A 55 6.75 -10.84 23.74
C ALA A 55 6.07 -11.09 25.10
N ALA A 56 4.87 -10.55 25.30
CA ALA A 56 4.09 -10.77 26.52
C ALA A 56 3.75 -12.27 26.70
N GLN A 57 3.30 -12.95 25.64
CA GLN A 57 3.00 -14.38 25.68
C GLN A 57 4.24 -15.22 26.00
N ALA A 58 5.42 -14.87 25.45
CA ALA A 58 6.66 -15.57 25.74
C ALA A 58 7.12 -15.40 27.21
N LEU A 59 6.60 -14.38 27.91
CA LEU A 59 6.83 -14.11 29.32
C LEU A 59 5.67 -14.61 30.21
N ASP A 60 4.69 -15.33 29.64
CA ASP A 60 3.44 -15.73 30.30
C ASP A 60 2.69 -14.53 30.93
N SER A 61 2.82 -13.34 30.32
CA SER A 61 2.11 -12.12 30.72
C SER A 61 0.85 -11.92 29.88
N THR A 62 -0.23 -11.50 30.55
CA THR A 62 -1.49 -11.09 29.91
C THR A 62 -1.58 -9.57 29.73
N ILE A 63 -0.58 -8.80 30.17
CA ILE A 63 -0.55 -7.34 30.05
C ILE A 63 0.74 -6.92 29.36
N ILE A 64 0.61 -6.06 28.34
CA ILE A 64 1.70 -5.36 27.69
C ILE A 64 1.91 -4.03 28.43
N ASP A 65 2.97 -3.97 29.22
CA ASP A 65 3.46 -2.74 29.82
C ASP A 65 4.45 -2.01 28.89
N VAL A 66 4.93 -0.86 29.35
CA VAL A 66 5.88 -0.02 28.59
C VAL A 66 7.18 -0.78 28.29
N ASP A 67 7.69 -1.57 29.24
CA ASP A 67 8.97 -2.27 29.10
C ASP A 67 8.87 -3.39 28.04
N ILE A 68 7.79 -4.17 28.07
CA ILE A 68 7.51 -5.19 27.06
C ILE A 68 7.33 -4.54 25.69
N LEU A 69 6.60 -3.42 25.64
CA LEU A 69 6.39 -2.69 24.40
C LEU A 69 7.72 -2.16 23.83
N GLU A 70 8.57 -1.53 24.62
CA GLU A 70 9.86 -0.99 24.16
C GLU A 70 10.77 -2.08 23.59
N GLN A 71 10.93 -3.18 24.32
CA GLN A 71 11.78 -4.29 23.88
C GLN A 71 11.25 -4.93 22.59
N ALA A 72 9.93 -5.03 22.45
CA ALA A 72 9.29 -5.55 21.25
C ALA A 72 9.40 -4.57 20.07
N VAL A 73 9.21 -3.27 20.32
CA VAL A 73 9.28 -2.21 19.31
C VAL A 73 10.67 -2.12 18.72
N ASP A 74 11.76 -2.22 19.49
CA ASP A 74 13.11 -2.13 18.91
C ASP A 74 13.35 -3.23 17.86
N ARG A 75 12.90 -4.46 18.16
CA ARG A 75 12.99 -5.60 17.22
C ARG A 75 12.03 -5.42 16.05
N ALA A 76 10.81 -4.97 16.32
CA ALA A 76 9.77 -4.77 15.32
C ALA A 76 10.09 -3.60 14.39
N ALA A 77 10.71 -2.53 14.88
CA ALA A 77 11.12 -1.35 14.11
C ALA A 77 12.21 -1.74 13.10
N VAL A 78 13.21 -2.51 13.50
CA VAL A 78 14.23 -3.03 12.56
C VAL A 78 13.60 -3.94 11.49
N ARG A 79 12.59 -4.74 11.84
CA ARG A 79 11.86 -5.59 10.89
C ARG A 79 10.95 -4.76 9.99
N TYR A 80 10.22 -3.78 10.53
CA TYR A 80 9.31 -2.89 9.83
C TYR A 80 10.05 -1.99 8.85
N ASP A 81 11.22 -1.47 9.25
CA ASP A 81 12.08 -0.64 8.40
C ASP A 81 12.66 -1.48 7.25
N ARG A 82 13.16 -2.69 7.53
CA ARG A 82 13.60 -3.64 6.49
C ARG A 82 12.46 -4.10 5.58
N GLN A 83 11.27 -4.33 6.11
CA GLN A 83 10.09 -4.69 5.33
C GLN A 83 9.63 -3.50 4.49
N GLY A 84 9.54 -2.30 5.07
CA GLY A 84 9.17 -1.05 4.41
C GLY A 84 10.09 -0.71 3.24
N ASP A 85 11.41 -0.69 3.45
CA ASP A 85 12.39 -0.42 2.40
C ASP A 85 12.35 -1.48 1.29
N GLN A 86 12.26 -2.77 1.64
CA GLN A 86 12.13 -3.83 0.64
C GLN A 86 10.80 -3.78 -0.12
N HIS A 87 9.70 -3.39 0.52
CA HIS A 87 8.41 -3.24 -0.15
C HIS A 87 8.45 -2.13 -1.20
N TYR A 88 9.02 -0.96 -0.86
CA TYR A 88 9.18 0.15 -1.80
C TYR A 88 10.11 -0.19 -2.97
N ASP A 89 11.22 -0.87 -2.68
CA ASP A 89 12.17 -1.27 -3.73
C ASP A 89 11.55 -2.30 -4.69
N VAL A 90 10.83 -3.30 -4.15
CA VAL A 90 10.21 -4.35 -4.98
C VAL A 90 9.08 -3.80 -5.84
N ILE A 91 8.17 -2.99 -5.28
CA ILE A 91 7.11 -2.38 -6.08
C ILE A 91 7.68 -1.39 -7.09
N SER A 92 8.75 -0.68 -6.75
CA SER A 92 9.39 0.21 -7.71
C SER A 92 10.05 -0.56 -8.85
N ALA A 93 10.71 -1.67 -8.55
CA ALA A 93 11.30 -2.54 -9.56
C ALA A 93 10.22 -3.14 -10.47
N PHE A 94 9.10 -3.60 -9.90
CA PHE A 94 7.93 -4.07 -10.64
C PHE A 94 7.43 -3.05 -11.67
N ILE A 95 7.19 -1.81 -11.25
CA ILE A 95 6.69 -0.73 -12.11
C ILE A 95 7.73 -0.33 -13.16
N LYS A 96 9.01 -0.29 -12.80
CA LYS A 96 10.11 -0.01 -13.75
C LYS A 96 10.26 -1.11 -14.80
N SER A 97 10.07 -2.37 -14.43
CA SER A 97 10.10 -3.50 -15.39
C SER A 97 8.97 -3.38 -16.41
N ILE A 98 7.74 -3.11 -15.98
CA ILE A 98 6.61 -2.90 -16.90
C ILE A 98 6.86 -1.70 -17.81
N ARG A 99 7.31 -0.56 -17.27
CA ARG A 99 7.67 0.64 -18.04
C ARG A 99 8.76 0.37 -19.07
N GLY A 100 9.75 -0.45 -18.71
CA GLY A 100 10.83 -0.91 -19.57
C GLY A 100 10.43 -2.01 -20.56
N SER A 101 9.17 -2.42 -20.57
CA SER A 101 8.63 -3.51 -21.38
C SER A 101 9.30 -4.86 -21.15
N ASP A 102 9.76 -5.11 -19.91
CA ASP A 102 10.33 -6.38 -19.47
C ASP A 102 9.27 -7.19 -18.70
N ALA A 103 8.54 -8.04 -19.42
CA ALA A 103 7.46 -8.85 -18.86
C ALA A 103 7.96 -9.92 -17.89
N ASP A 104 9.13 -10.51 -18.15
CA ASP A 104 9.72 -11.56 -17.31
C ASP A 104 10.13 -11.00 -15.94
N ALA A 105 10.84 -9.86 -15.94
CA ALA A 105 11.20 -9.19 -14.70
C ALA A 105 9.96 -8.69 -13.94
N ALA A 106 8.96 -8.16 -14.64
CA ALA A 106 7.71 -7.72 -14.02
C ALA A 106 6.99 -8.87 -13.31
N ILE A 107 6.90 -10.05 -13.95
CA ILE A 107 6.29 -11.24 -13.34
C ILE A 107 7.12 -11.74 -12.14
N HIS A 108 8.45 -11.69 -12.22
CA HIS A 108 9.30 -12.02 -11.09
C HIS A 108 9.04 -11.13 -9.88
N TYR A 109 8.97 -9.80 -10.05
CA TYR A 109 8.67 -8.89 -8.94
C TYR A 109 7.23 -9.00 -8.45
N LEU A 110 6.26 -9.29 -9.31
CA LEU A 110 4.89 -9.61 -8.91
C LEU A 110 4.86 -10.83 -7.98
N ALA A 111 5.53 -11.92 -8.37
CA ALA A 111 5.62 -13.13 -7.56
C ALA A 111 6.26 -12.84 -6.19
N ARG A 112 7.36 -12.07 -6.16
CA ARG A 112 8.00 -11.66 -4.90
C ARG A 112 7.05 -10.91 -3.97
N MET A 113 6.21 -10.01 -4.48
CA MET A 113 5.23 -9.29 -3.67
C MET A 113 4.15 -10.23 -3.12
N ILE A 114 3.63 -11.15 -3.95
CA ILE A 114 2.60 -12.11 -3.52
C ILE A 114 3.14 -13.04 -2.42
N GLU A 115 4.35 -13.60 -2.61
CA GLU A 115 4.99 -14.47 -1.61
C GLU A 115 5.35 -13.72 -0.32
N ALA A 116 5.64 -12.42 -0.41
CA ALA A 116 5.89 -11.57 0.75
C ALA A 116 4.60 -11.13 1.47
N GLY A 117 3.42 -11.50 0.98
CA GLY A 117 2.13 -11.14 1.58
C GLY A 117 1.72 -9.69 1.35
N GLU A 118 2.20 -9.05 0.28
CA GLU A 118 1.79 -7.69 -0.09
C GLU A 118 0.28 -7.63 -0.36
N ASP A 119 -0.36 -6.52 0.02
CA ASP A 119 -1.78 -6.29 -0.25
C ASP A 119 -2.04 -6.36 -1.77
N PRO A 120 -2.84 -7.33 -2.28
CA PRO A 120 -3.09 -7.44 -3.71
C PRO A 120 -3.82 -6.22 -4.27
N ARG A 121 -4.59 -5.49 -3.44
CA ARG A 121 -5.22 -4.23 -3.84
C ARG A 121 -4.17 -3.14 -4.03
N PHE A 122 -3.09 -3.15 -3.26
CA PHE A 122 -1.97 -2.25 -3.47
C PHE A 122 -1.30 -2.50 -4.82
N ILE A 123 -1.00 -3.75 -5.16
CA ILE A 123 -0.45 -4.14 -6.47
C ILE A 123 -1.37 -3.68 -7.60
N ALA A 124 -2.68 -3.97 -7.49
CA ALA A 124 -3.67 -3.58 -8.49
C ALA A 124 -3.75 -2.05 -8.70
N ARG A 125 -3.75 -1.26 -7.61
CA ARG A 125 -3.72 0.22 -7.69
C ARG A 125 -2.51 0.72 -8.46
N ARG A 126 -1.34 0.09 -8.28
CA ARG A 126 -0.12 0.47 -8.97
C ARG A 126 -0.19 0.15 -10.48
N LEU A 127 -0.83 -0.95 -10.87
CA LEU A 127 -1.11 -1.26 -12.28
C LEU A 127 -2.07 -0.25 -12.92
N VAL A 128 -3.13 0.15 -12.21
CA VAL A 128 -4.11 1.15 -12.70
C VAL A 128 -3.46 2.51 -12.96
N ILE A 129 -2.59 2.97 -12.04
CA ILE A 129 -1.82 4.21 -12.21
C ILE A 129 -0.89 4.09 -13.43
N LEU A 130 -0.09 3.01 -13.48
CA LEU A 130 0.85 2.77 -14.58
C LEU A 130 0.15 2.75 -15.94
N ALA A 131 -1.05 2.16 -16.03
CA ALA A 131 -1.80 2.08 -17.28
C ALA A 131 -2.09 3.47 -17.88
N SER A 132 -2.28 4.49 -17.03
CA SER A 132 -2.50 5.87 -17.48
C SER A 132 -1.19 6.68 -17.58
N GLU A 133 -0.20 6.40 -16.74
CA GLU A 133 1.07 7.12 -16.65
C GLU A 133 2.05 6.73 -17.76
N ASP A 134 2.24 5.43 -18.01
CA ASP A 134 3.31 4.90 -18.86
C ASP A 134 2.83 4.33 -20.19
N ILE A 135 1.52 4.03 -20.32
CA ILE A 135 0.91 3.51 -21.56
C ILE A 135 -0.04 4.55 -22.15
N GLY A 136 -0.99 5.04 -21.36
CA GLY A 136 -1.86 6.15 -21.72
C GLY A 136 -2.58 5.91 -23.05
N LEU A 137 -2.52 6.90 -23.94
CA LEU A 137 -3.19 6.86 -25.24
C LEU A 137 -2.47 6.02 -26.30
N ALA A 138 -1.28 5.46 -26.00
CA ALA A 138 -0.65 4.52 -26.93
C ALA A 138 -1.43 3.21 -27.02
N ASP A 139 -2.09 2.80 -25.93
CA ASP A 139 -3.08 1.73 -25.91
C ASP A 139 -4.22 2.06 -24.93
N PRO A 140 -5.35 2.58 -25.43
CA PRO A 140 -6.51 2.91 -24.58
C PRO A 140 -7.15 1.72 -23.86
N THR A 141 -6.82 0.48 -24.23
CA THR A 141 -7.34 -0.73 -23.58
C THR A 141 -6.59 -1.09 -22.29
N ALA A 142 -5.42 -0.48 -22.06
CA ALA A 142 -4.58 -0.73 -20.88
C ALA A 142 -5.29 -0.38 -19.56
N LEU A 143 -5.93 0.79 -19.47
CA LEU A 143 -6.63 1.20 -18.25
C LEU A 143 -7.83 0.28 -17.93
N PRO A 144 -8.75 -0.01 -18.88
CA PRO A 144 -9.80 -1.01 -18.66
C PRO A 144 -9.26 -2.39 -18.23
N THR A 145 -8.14 -2.83 -18.81
CA THR A 145 -7.48 -4.11 -18.42
C THR A 145 -7.01 -4.08 -16.97
N ALA A 146 -6.36 -3.00 -16.54
CA ALA A 146 -5.90 -2.84 -15.16
C ALA A 146 -7.08 -2.75 -14.17
N ILE A 147 -8.16 -2.05 -14.55
CA ILE A 147 -9.38 -1.94 -13.74
C ILE A 147 -10.06 -3.30 -13.59
N ALA A 148 -10.16 -4.10 -14.67
CA ALA A 148 -10.72 -5.44 -14.61
C ALA A 148 -9.92 -6.35 -13.66
N ALA A 149 -8.59 -6.24 -13.66
CA ALA A 149 -7.74 -6.97 -12.72
C ALA A 149 -7.95 -6.50 -11.26
N ALA A 150 -8.10 -5.19 -11.03
CA ALA A 150 -8.40 -4.66 -9.70
C ALA A 150 -9.75 -5.15 -9.17
N GLN A 151 -10.78 -5.14 -10.01
CA GLN A 151 -12.10 -5.69 -9.67
C GLN A 151 -12.03 -7.20 -9.39
N ALA A 152 -11.27 -7.95 -10.19
CA ALA A 152 -11.06 -9.37 -9.94
C ALA A 152 -10.38 -9.62 -8.59
N VAL A 153 -9.39 -8.81 -8.21
CA VAL A 153 -8.77 -8.87 -6.87
C VAL A 153 -9.80 -8.68 -5.77
N ASP A 154 -10.70 -7.69 -5.90
CA ASP A 154 -11.74 -7.43 -4.90
C ASP A 154 -12.79 -8.55 -4.82
N LEU A 155 -13.12 -9.17 -5.95
CA LEU A 155 -14.14 -10.20 -6.03
C LEU A 155 -13.62 -11.59 -5.64
N ILE A 156 -12.37 -11.90 -5.96
CA ILE A 156 -11.82 -13.26 -5.86
C ILE A 156 -10.85 -13.38 -4.68
N GLY A 157 -10.02 -12.37 -4.44
CA GLY A 157 -8.94 -12.45 -3.45
C GLY A 157 -7.78 -13.36 -3.86
N LEU A 158 -6.73 -13.37 -3.04
CA LEU A 158 -5.63 -14.32 -3.18
C LEU A 158 -5.98 -15.67 -2.52
N PRO A 159 -5.45 -16.79 -3.04
CA PRO A 159 -4.40 -16.88 -4.06
C PRO A 159 -4.89 -16.76 -5.51
N GLU A 160 -6.16 -17.02 -5.83
CA GLU A 160 -6.65 -17.14 -7.22
C GLU A 160 -6.46 -15.87 -8.06
N ALA A 161 -6.66 -14.68 -7.47
CA ALA A 161 -6.49 -13.39 -8.16
C ALA A 161 -5.05 -13.12 -8.64
N ARG A 162 -4.07 -13.93 -8.23
CA ARG A 162 -2.69 -13.86 -8.77
C ARG A 162 -2.65 -14.02 -10.29
N LEU A 163 -3.58 -14.80 -10.85
CA LEU A 163 -3.69 -15.02 -12.29
C LEU A 163 -4.14 -13.74 -13.01
N ASN A 164 -5.14 -13.04 -12.46
CA ASN A 164 -5.64 -11.79 -13.01
C ASN A 164 -4.58 -10.68 -12.96
N LEU A 165 -3.85 -10.60 -11.84
CA LEU A 165 -2.72 -9.69 -11.68
C LEU A 165 -1.59 -10.01 -12.68
N ALA A 166 -1.26 -11.28 -12.86
CA ALA A 166 -0.25 -11.71 -13.83
C ALA A 166 -0.66 -11.38 -15.28
N GLN A 167 -1.92 -11.66 -15.64
CA GLN A 167 -2.46 -11.34 -16.96
C GLN A 167 -2.36 -9.85 -17.28
N ALA A 168 -2.81 -8.98 -16.35
CA ALA A 168 -2.71 -7.54 -16.53
C ALA A 168 -1.25 -7.08 -16.58
N THR A 169 -0.38 -7.62 -15.72
CA THR A 169 1.05 -7.30 -15.71
C THR A 169 1.70 -7.56 -17.08
N ILE A 170 1.49 -8.74 -17.65
CA ILE A 170 2.05 -9.11 -18.96
C ILE A 170 1.48 -8.21 -20.06
N ALA A 171 0.16 -7.99 -20.07
CA ALA A 171 -0.48 -7.14 -21.06
C ALA A 171 0.09 -5.72 -21.04
N LEU A 172 0.23 -5.11 -19.85
CA LEU A 172 0.77 -3.76 -19.70
C LEU A 172 2.27 -3.70 -20.03
N ALA A 173 3.04 -4.74 -19.71
CA ALA A 173 4.46 -4.81 -20.07
C ALA A 173 4.65 -4.84 -21.60
N LEU A 174 3.78 -5.54 -22.33
CA LEU A 174 3.85 -5.64 -23.79
C LEU A 174 3.17 -4.48 -24.54
N ALA A 175 2.33 -3.69 -23.87
CA ALA A 175 1.64 -2.56 -24.48
C ALA A 175 2.62 -1.46 -24.97
N PRO A 176 2.30 -0.73 -26.05
CA PRO A 176 3.09 0.43 -26.46
C PRO A 176 3.07 1.51 -25.37
N LYS A 177 4.21 2.18 -25.15
CA LYS A 177 4.41 3.12 -24.04
C LYS A 177 4.20 4.56 -24.48
N SER A 178 3.52 5.35 -23.66
CA SER A 178 3.40 6.81 -23.82
C SER A 178 3.07 7.48 -22.50
N ASN A 179 3.86 8.51 -22.16
CA ASN A 179 3.62 9.38 -21.00
C ASN A 179 2.94 10.70 -21.37
N ALA A 180 2.29 10.78 -22.53
CA ALA A 180 1.66 12.00 -23.01
C ALA A 180 0.54 12.47 -22.07
N VAL A 181 -0.22 11.55 -21.48
CA VAL A 181 -1.34 11.86 -20.56
C VAL A 181 -0.83 12.59 -19.32
N ILE A 182 0.15 12.02 -18.62
CA ILE A 182 0.71 12.63 -17.39
C ILE A 182 1.40 13.96 -17.70
N LYS A 183 2.17 14.05 -18.80
CA LYS A 183 2.79 15.31 -19.23
C LYS A 183 1.77 16.41 -19.51
N ALA A 184 0.64 16.07 -20.13
CA ALA A 184 -0.40 17.04 -20.47
C ALA A 184 -1.06 17.63 -19.23
N ILE A 185 -1.49 16.79 -18.28
CA ILE A 185 -2.14 17.27 -17.05
C ILE A 185 -1.17 18.00 -16.12
N ASP A 186 0.09 17.57 -16.06
CA ASP A 186 1.13 18.24 -15.26
C ASP A 186 1.47 19.62 -15.81
N ALA A 187 1.60 19.75 -17.13
CA ALA A 187 1.84 21.05 -17.77
C ALA A 187 0.69 22.02 -17.54
N ALA A 188 -0.55 21.58 -17.73
CA ALA A 188 -1.75 22.39 -17.45
C ALA A 188 -1.83 22.79 -15.97
N SER A 189 -1.58 21.84 -15.06
CA SER A 189 -1.57 22.10 -13.61
C SER A 189 -0.47 23.08 -13.21
N ALA A 190 0.70 23.04 -13.86
CA ALA A 190 1.79 23.96 -13.61
C ALA A 190 1.42 25.39 -14.03
N ASP A 191 0.71 25.58 -15.14
CA ASP A 191 0.23 26.89 -15.56
C ASP A 191 -0.82 27.46 -14.59
N VAL A 192 -1.76 26.63 -14.12
CA VAL A 192 -2.73 27.01 -13.09
C VAL A 192 -2.02 27.45 -11.79
N ARG A 193 -1.06 26.67 -11.31
CA ARG A 193 -0.28 26.99 -10.09
C ARG A 193 0.55 28.27 -10.22
N LYS A 194 0.99 28.60 -11.43
CA LYS A 194 1.69 29.86 -11.74
C LYS A 194 0.75 31.05 -11.92
N GLY A 195 -0.56 30.88 -11.68
CA GLY A 195 -1.54 31.94 -11.83
C GLY A 195 -1.82 32.33 -13.28
N LYS A 196 -1.44 31.51 -14.27
CA LYS A 196 -1.79 31.73 -15.69
C LYS A 196 -3.24 31.32 -15.97
N ILE A 197 -4.15 31.81 -15.13
CA ILE A 197 -5.58 31.54 -15.22
C ILE A 197 -6.29 32.78 -15.77
N GLY A 198 -7.09 32.59 -16.82
CA GLY A 198 -7.99 33.61 -17.36
C GLY A 198 -9.44 33.34 -16.97
N PRO A 199 -10.36 34.29 -17.17
CA PRO A 199 -11.78 34.01 -17.05
C PRO A 199 -12.21 33.01 -18.12
N VAL A 200 -13.19 32.16 -17.81
CA VAL A 200 -13.81 31.28 -18.82
C VAL A 200 -14.40 32.16 -19.95
N PRO A 201 -14.08 31.89 -21.24
CA PRO A 201 -14.63 32.64 -22.37
C PRO A 201 -16.16 32.66 -22.35
N ALA A 202 -16.77 33.79 -22.71
CA ALA A 202 -18.21 34.00 -22.55
C ALA A 202 -19.09 32.95 -23.25
N HIS A 203 -18.66 32.43 -24.41
CA HIS A 203 -19.39 31.40 -25.17
C HIS A 203 -19.25 29.98 -24.59
N LEU A 204 -18.46 29.79 -23.54
CA LEU A 204 -18.26 28.52 -22.81
C LEU A 204 -18.83 28.58 -21.38
N ARG A 205 -19.51 29.67 -21.01
CA ARG A 205 -20.22 29.78 -19.72
C ARG A 205 -21.62 29.18 -19.86
N ASP A 206 -22.17 28.70 -18.75
CA ASP A 206 -23.57 28.26 -18.65
C ASP A 206 -24.58 29.39 -18.97
#